data_AF-V5GS15-F1
#
_entry.id   AF-V5GS15-F1
#
_cell.length_a   1.000
_cell.length_b   1.000
_cell.length_c   1.000
_cell.angle_alpha   90.00
_cell.angle_beta   90.00
_cell.angle_gamma   90.00
#
_symmetry.space_group_name_H-M   'P 1'
#
loop_
_entity.id
_entity.type
_entity.pdbx_description
1 polymer ?
#
loop_
_entity_poly.entity_id
_entity_poly.type
_entity_poly.pdbx_seq_one_letter_code
_entity_poly.pdbx_strand_id
1 'polypeptide(L)'
;TIDSILNRVKVKFVDTVIQIEHVPKDSSTGVGIIINLDIIDYSDESGNDPTSDEATDLTNQDSKKAYLVQSFTTKIFTIQGVSMSTVEFASKARTFSRSVLLSQSHHSDNQKDDSFVTVLEKSNLNDDGNVSGSKGEDKKVPMSERENLSEKPTNPFESDRHVILFGKFSSTQEIRIRLKQSENLSGPKVSIEVNLGSLIMFFSPRQLYIFIELAKGLATPEIEDTSNVAP
;
A
#
# COMPACT_ATOMS: atom_id res chain seq x y z
N THR A 1 -18.08 -22.20 0.14
CA THR A 1 -18.02 -21.45 -1.14
C THR A 1 -16.75 -20.60 -1.16
N ILE A 2 -16.55 -19.75 -2.18
CA ILE A 2 -15.45 -18.76 -2.14
C ILE A 2 -15.62 -17.78 -0.97
N ASP A 3 -16.87 -17.41 -0.65
CA ASP A 3 -17.23 -16.47 0.42
C ASP A 3 -16.80 -16.99 1.80
N SER A 4 -16.97 -18.29 2.05
CA SER A 4 -16.53 -18.91 3.30
C SER A 4 -15.00 -18.94 3.46
N ILE A 5 -14.24 -18.79 2.37
CA ILE A 5 -12.78 -18.64 2.42
C ILE A 5 -12.45 -17.16 2.68
N LEU A 6 -13.04 -16.24 1.90
CA LEU A 6 -12.83 -14.79 2.04
C LEU A 6 -13.15 -14.27 3.46
N ASN A 7 -14.18 -14.81 4.10
CA ASN A 7 -14.58 -14.50 5.48
C ASN A 7 -13.61 -15.01 6.56
N ARG A 8 -12.54 -15.74 6.20
CA ARG A 8 -11.49 -16.19 7.13
C ARG A 8 -10.09 -15.72 6.71
N VAL A 9 -9.99 -14.89 5.67
CA VAL A 9 -8.71 -14.39 5.16
C VAL A 9 -8.07 -13.43 6.17
N LYS A 10 -6.76 -13.61 6.34
CA LYS A 10 -5.87 -12.64 6.98
C LYS A 10 -4.78 -12.28 5.97
N VAL A 11 -4.51 -10.99 5.79
CA VAL A 11 -3.49 -10.50 4.86
C VAL A 11 -2.58 -9.54 5.59
N LYS A 12 -1.27 -9.67 5.39
CA LYS A 12 -0.27 -8.69 5.81
C LYS A 12 0.35 -8.06 4.57
N PHE A 13 0.26 -6.74 4.46
CA PHE A 13 1.09 -5.95 3.57
C PHE A 13 2.24 -5.35 4.39
N VAL A 14 3.43 -5.25 3.79
CA VAL A 14 4.66 -4.71 4.39
C VAL A 14 5.27 -3.72 3.40
N ASP A 15 5.91 -2.67 3.89
CA ASP A 15 6.59 -1.65 3.07
C ASP A 15 5.68 -1.09 1.96
N THR A 16 4.47 -0.66 2.35
CA THR A 16 3.43 -0.24 1.42
C THR A 16 3.45 1.27 1.23
N VAL A 17 3.62 1.71 -0.02
CA VAL A 17 3.53 3.12 -0.41
C VAL A 17 2.22 3.36 -1.16
N ILE A 18 1.40 4.26 -0.62
CA ILE A 18 0.23 4.80 -1.31
C ILE A 18 0.59 6.19 -1.80
N GLN A 19 0.64 6.39 -3.11
CA GLN A 19 0.90 7.70 -3.71
C GLN A 19 -0.34 8.20 -4.47
N ILE A 20 -0.71 9.45 -4.24
CA ILE A 20 -1.78 10.16 -4.94
C ILE A 20 -1.13 11.35 -5.66
N GLU A 21 -1.13 11.32 -6.99
CA GLU A 21 -0.58 12.39 -7.85
C GLU A 21 -1.70 13.12 -8.59
N HIS A 22 -1.52 14.43 -8.77
CA HIS A 22 -2.36 15.31 -9.57
C HIS A 22 -1.49 16.19 -10.45
N VAL A 23 -1.86 16.30 -11.73
CA VAL A 23 -1.21 17.20 -12.69
C VAL A 23 -2.34 17.95 -13.40
N PRO A 24 -2.54 19.25 -13.10
CA PRO A 24 -3.53 20.06 -13.81
C PRO A 24 -3.26 20.05 -15.32
N LYS A 25 -4.32 20.15 -16.14
CA LYS A 25 -4.18 20.37 -17.59
C LYS A 25 -3.30 21.60 -17.85
N ASP A 26 -2.42 21.46 -18.85
CA ASP A 26 -1.44 22.46 -19.27
C ASP A 26 -0.38 22.86 -18.20
N SER A 27 -0.30 22.16 -17.06
CA SER A 27 0.73 22.40 -16.04
C SER A 27 2.07 21.76 -16.40
N SER A 28 3.16 22.50 -16.16
CA SER A 28 4.53 21.97 -16.22
C SER A 28 4.97 21.25 -14.95
N THR A 29 4.16 21.30 -13.88
CA THR A 29 4.42 20.64 -12.59
C THR A 29 3.20 19.88 -12.07
N GLY A 30 3.48 18.74 -11.46
CA GLY A 30 2.53 17.95 -10.67
C GLY A 30 2.77 18.11 -9.18
N VAL A 31 1.73 17.78 -8.41
CA VAL A 31 1.76 17.73 -6.95
C VAL A 31 1.13 16.43 -6.44
N GLY A 32 1.40 16.06 -5.20
CA GLY A 32 0.82 14.86 -4.63
C GLY A 32 1.08 14.65 -3.15
N ILE A 33 0.54 13.54 -2.65
CA ILE A 33 0.79 13.00 -1.31
C ILE A 33 1.37 11.60 -1.45
N ILE A 34 2.39 11.30 -0.66
CA ILE A 34 2.95 9.97 -0.45
C ILE A 34 2.63 9.58 1.00
N ILE A 35 2.01 8.41 1.17
CA ILE A 35 1.75 7.79 2.48
C ILE A 35 2.54 6.49 2.52
N ASN A 36 3.55 6.40 3.39
CA ASN A 36 4.28 5.15 3.62
C ASN A 36 3.70 4.46 4.86
N LEU A 37 3.56 3.14 4.77
CA LEU A 37 2.90 2.28 5.74
C LEU A 37 3.79 1.05 5.96
N ASP A 38 4.48 0.98 7.10
CA ASP A 38 5.42 -0.12 7.41
C ASP A 38 4.69 -1.47 7.37
N ILE A 39 3.51 -1.56 7.98
CA ILE A 39 2.67 -2.76 8.05
C ILE A 39 1.19 -2.39 7.94
N ILE A 40 0.45 -3.14 7.12
CA ILE A 40 -1.02 -3.20 7.14
C ILE A 40 -1.42 -4.66 7.40
N ASP A 41 -1.98 -4.92 8.57
CA ASP A 41 -2.63 -6.19 8.90
C ASP A 41 -4.14 -6.07 8.63
N TYR A 42 -4.69 -6.96 7.79
CA TYR A 42 -6.12 -7.13 7.58
C TYR A 42 -6.57 -8.49 8.12
N SER A 43 -7.70 -8.50 8.84
CA SER A 43 -8.41 -9.72 9.21
C SER A 43 -9.92 -9.57 9.03
N ASP A 44 -10.55 -10.66 8.59
CA ASP A 44 -11.99 -10.84 8.74
C ASP A 44 -12.28 -11.63 10.03
N GLU A 45 -12.92 -10.97 10.99
CA GLU A 45 -13.58 -11.61 12.12
C GLU A 45 -15.04 -11.86 11.75
N SER A 46 -15.25 -12.76 10.81
CA SER A 46 -16.43 -13.61 10.82
C SER A 46 -16.19 -14.66 11.89
N GLY A 47 -17.16 -14.81 12.79
CA GLY A 47 -17.02 -15.51 14.06
C GLY A 47 -16.53 -16.94 13.88
N ASN A 48 -15.74 -17.39 14.84
CA ASN A 48 -15.34 -18.79 14.96
C ASN A 48 -16.56 -19.69 14.78
N ASP A 49 -16.44 -20.73 13.94
CA ASP A 49 -17.32 -21.88 14.11
C ASP A 49 -17.21 -22.33 15.58
N PRO A 50 -18.32 -22.74 16.23
CA PRO A 50 -18.26 -23.25 17.58
C PRO A 50 -17.20 -24.34 17.65
N THR A 51 -16.37 -24.33 18.70
CA THR A 51 -15.38 -25.39 18.88
C THR A 51 -16.10 -26.74 18.91
N SER A 52 -15.43 -27.81 18.48
CA SER A 52 -16.03 -29.16 18.42
C SER A 52 -16.71 -29.58 19.72
N ASP A 53 -16.23 -29.06 20.84
CA ASP A 53 -16.76 -29.31 22.19
C ASP A 53 -18.13 -28.64 22.39
N GLU A 54 -18.34 -27.41 21.89
CA GLU A 54 -19.64 -26.72 21.92
C GLU A 54 -20.68 -27.33 20.96
N ALA A 55 -20.24 -28.07 19.93
CA ALA A 55 -21.11 -28.76 19.00
C ALA A 55 -21.65 -30.11 19.51
N THR A 56 -21.15 -30.63 20.65
CA THR A 56 -21.47 -31.99 21.12
C THR A 56 -22.39 -32.07 22.35
N ASP A 57 -22.62 -30.97 23.10
CA ASP A 57 -23.64 -30.98 24.17
C ASP A 57 -25.07 -30.83 23.62
N LEU A 58 -25.58 -31.94 23.09
CA LEU A 58 -26.98 -32.10 22.68
C LEU A 58 -27.97 -32.18 23.87
N THR A 59 -27.50 -32.14 25.12
CA THR A 59 -28.34 -32.33 26.31
C THR A 59 -28.79 -31.03 26.98
N ASN A 60 -28.12 -29.91 26.71
CA ASN A 60 -28.48 -28.58 27.23
C ASN A 60 -28.75 -27.56 26.12
N GLN A 61 -29.54 -27.93 25.11
CA GLN A 61 -30.10 -26.96 24.15
C GLN A 61 -31.16 -26.07 24.83
N ASP A 62 -30.68 -25.07 25.57
CA ASP A 62 -31.42 -23.83 25.77
C ASP A 62 -31.85 -23.30 24.38
N SER A 63 -33.15 -23.10 24.18
CA SER A 63 -33.73 -22.64 22.90
C SER A 63 -33.29 -21.22 22.48
N LYS A 64 -32.41 -20.57 23.26
CA LYS A 64 -31.69 -19.33 22.96
C LYS A 64 -30.30 -19.53 22.34
N LYS A 65 -29.78 -20.76 22.24
CA LYS A 65 -28.49 -21.10 21.62
C LYS A 65 -28.64 -21.77 20.24
N ALA A 66 -29.77 -21.57 19.57
CA ALA A 66 -29.94 -21.98 18.18
C ALA A 66 -28.89 -21.28 17.29
N TYR A 67 -28.26 -22.06 16.40
CA TYR A 67 -27.30 -21.69 15.35
C TYR A 67 -27.47 -20.23 14.88
N LEU A 68 -26.73 -19.31 15.51
CA LEU A 68 -26.90 -17.88 15.26
C LEU A 68 -26.15 -17.52 13.97
N VAL A 69 -26.84 -17.68 12.83
CA VAL A 69 -26.38 -17.17 11.53
C VAL A 69 -25.95 -15.71 11.74
N GLN A 70 -24.64 -15.49 11.67
CA GLN A 70 -24.06 -14.24 12.13
C GLN A 70 -24.60 -13.09 11.30
N SER A 71 -25.42 -12.26 11.92
CA SER A 71 -26.08 -11.16 11.21
C SER A 71 -25.14 -10.00 10.90
N PHE A 72 -23.85 -10.11 11.27
CA PHE A 72 -22.80 -9.13 11.01
C PHE A 72 -21.46 -9.80 10.69
N THR A 73 -20.71 -9.22 9.74
CA THR A 73 -19.28 -9.48 9.49
C THR A 73 -18.44 -8.33 10.05
N THR A 74 -17.30 -8.61 10.67
CA THR A 74 -16.38 -7.58 11.17
C THR A 74 -15.05 -7.65 10.41
N LYS A 75 -14.71 -6.60 9.67
CA LYS A 75 -13.43 -6.45 8.97
C LYS A 75 -12.54 -5.50 9.77
N ILE A 76 -11.34 -5.94 10.15
CA ILE A 76 -10.40 -5.17 10.97
C ILE A 76 -9.14 -4.90 10.14
N PHE A 77 -8.74 -3.64 10.07
CA PHE A 77 -7.46 -3.21 9.51
C PHE A 77 -6.63 -2.56 10.61
N THR A 78 -5.40 -3.04 10.80
CA THR A 78 -4.44 -2.54 11.77
C THR A 78 -3.23 -2.01 11.01
N ILE A 79 -2.96 -0.72 11.11
CA ILE A 79 -1.94 -0.02 10.32
C ILE A 79 -0.85 0.51 11.26
N GLN A 80 0.41 0.32 10.89
CA GLN A 80 1.58 0.75 11.65
C GLN A 80 2.57 1.50 10.76
N GLY A 81 3.37 2.39 11.36
CA GLY A 81 4.44 3.10 10.64
C GLY A 81 3.95 4.19 9.69
N VAL A 82 2.77 4.77 9.93
CA VAL A 82 2.18 5.75 9.00
C VAL A 82 2.99 7.05 8.98
N SER A 83 3.64 7.32 7.85
CA SER A 83 4.28 8.61 7.54
C SER A 83 3.69 9.22 6.29
N MET A 84 3.57 10.55 6.25
CA MET A 84 2.92 11.28 5.18
C MET A 84 3.79 12.45 4.71
N SER A 85 4.02 12.50 3.40
CA SER A 85 4.84 13.49 2.73
C SER A 85 4.09 14.14 1.58
N THR A 86 4.33 15.43 1.34
CA THR A 86 3.95 16.09 0.09
C THR A 86 5.02 15.82 -0.95
N VAL A 87 4.65 15.71 -2.22
CA VAL A 87 5.59 15.66 -3.35
C VAL A 87 5.24 16.71 -4.40
N GLU A 88 6.26 17.38 -4.93
CA GLU A 88 6.18 18.20 -6.14
C GLU A 88 7.11 17.62 -7.19
N PHE A 89 6.73 17.65 -8.47
CA PHE A 89 7.51 17.05 -9.56
C PHE A 89 7.26 17.76 -10.89
N ALA A 90 8.20 17.68 -11.84
CA ALA A 90 7.95 18.16 -13.21
C ALA A 90 6.94 17.23 -13.91
N SER A 91 6.02 17.74 -14.74
CA SER A 91 4.94 16.93 -15.34
C SER A 91 5.45 15.74 -16.18
N LYS A 92 6.62 15.87 -16.81
CA LYS A 92 7.37 14.78 -17.48
C LYS A 92 7.73 13.58 -16.57
N ALA A 93 7.78 13.79 -15.26
CA ALA A 93 8.14 12.79 -14.24
C ALA A 93 6.89 12.24 -13.51
N ARG A 94 5.69 12.47 -14.05
CA ARG A 94 4.42 11.87 -13.60
C ARG A 94 4.47 10.33 -13.69
N THR A 95 3.76 9.65 -12.79
CA THR A 95 3.62 8.20 -12.82
C THR A 95 2.63 7.76 -13.91
N PHE A 96 3.07 6.86 -14.79
CA PHE A 96 2.26 6.25 -15.87
C PHE A 96 1.90 4.80 -15.54
N SER A 97 0.72 4.35 -15.99
CA SER A 97 0.33 2.95 -15.87
C SER A 97 1.20 2.05 -16.76
N ARG A 98 1.43 0.80 -16.33
CA ARG A 98 2.19 -0.19 -17.12
C ARG A 98 1.57 -0.43 -18.50
N SER A 99 0.25 -0.34 -18.63
CA SER A 99 -0.45 -0.50 -19.92
C SER A 99 -0.17 0.64 -20.90
N VAL A 100 -0.06 1.89 -20.44
CA VAL A 100 0.29 3.04 -21.29
C VAL A 100 1.75 2.97 -21.74
N LEU A 101 2.66 2.57 -20.83
CA LEU A 101 4.08 2.39 -21.19
C LEU A 101 4.27 1.30 -22.26
N LEU A 102 3.56 0.18 -22.14
CA LEU A 102 3.63 -0.92 -23.11
C LEU A 102 2.99 -0.57 -24.48
N SER A 103 1.91 0.22 -24.50
CA SER A 103 1.28 0.62 -25.77
C SER A 103 2.15 1.59 -26.58
N GLN A 104 2.93 2.44 -25.92
CA GLN A 104 3.88 3.35 -26.57
C GLN A 104 5.09 2.61 -27.16
N SER A 105 5.63 1.59 -26.47
CA SER A 105 6.79 0.84 -26.98
C SER A 105 6.52 0.05 -28.27
N HIS A 106 5.28 -0.36 -28.53
CA HIS A 106 4.92 -1.07 -29.75
C HIS A 106 4.95 -0.21 -31.04
N HIS A 107 5.20 1.10 -30.94
CA HIS A 107 5.26 2.00 -32.10
C HIS A 107 6.68 2.44 -32.50
N SER A 108 7.72 1.94 -31.82
CA SER A 108 9.13 2.29 -32.07
C SER A 108 10.01 1.06 -32.31
N ASP A 109 9.91 0.50 -33.51
CA ASP A 109 10.97 -0.36 -34.08
C ASP A 109 12.22 0.51 -34.30
N ASN A 110 13.12 0.60 -33.31
CA ASN A 110 14.58 0.61 -33.48
C ASN A 110 15.35 0.78 -32.15
N GLN A 111 16.11 -0.27 -31.80
CA GLN A 111 17.37 -0.29 -31.03
C GLN A 111 17.49 0.43 -29.66
N LYS A 112 17.72 -0.41 -28.63
CA LYS A 112 18.42 -0.13 -27.35
C LYS A 112 17.69 0.74 -26.32
N ASP A 113 17.02 0.07 -25.37
CA ASP A 113 17.57 -0.11 -24.01
C ASP A 113 16.60 -0.92 -23.12
N ASP A 114 16.83 -2.24 -23.00
CA ASP A 114 16.07 -3.16 -22.12
C ASP A 114 16.45 -2.99 -20.63
N SER A 115 16.43 -1.76 -20.12
CA SER A 115 16.89 -1.44 -18.77
C SER A 115 15.77 -1.45 -17.71
N PHE A 116 14.51 -1.20 -18.09
CA PHE A 116 13.46 -0.89 -17.11
C PHE A 116 12.51 -2.05 -16.73
N VAL A 117 12.32 -3.04 -17.62
CA VAL A 117 11.36 -4.15 -17.36
C VAL A 117 11.90 -5.12 -16.29
N THR A 118 13.20 -5.18 -16.11
CA THR A 118 13.91 -6.18 -15.30
C THR A 118 13.84 -5.95 -13.77
N VAL A 119 13.39 -4.77 -13.33
CA VAL A 119 13.55 -4.32 -11.92
C VAL A 119 12.56 -4.98 -10.95
N LEU A 120 11.38 -5.41 -11.40
CA LEU A 120 10.35 -6.02 -10.54
C LEU A 120 10.33 -7.57 -10.57
N GLU A 121 11.08 -8.20 -11.47
CA GLU A 121 11.00 -9.65 -11.70
C GLU A 121 12.19 -10.43 -11.08
N LYS A 122 13.29 -9.72 -10.74
CA LYS A 122 14.51 -10.33 -10.15
C LYS A 122 14.48 -10.55 -8.63
N SER A 123 13.42 -10.18 -7.94
CA SER A 123 13.31 -10.36 -6.47
C SER A 123 12.90 -11.76 -6.03
N ASN A 124 12.45 -12.64 -6.95
CA ASN A 124 11.83 -13.92 -6.62
C ASN A 124 12.55 -15.18 -7.16
N LEU A 125 13.82 -15.08 -7.57
CA LEU A 125 14.64 -16.24 -7.95
C LEU A 125 16.04 -16.12 -7.35
N ASN A 126 16.24 -16.76 -6.19
CA ASN A 126 17.53 -17.18 -5.65
C ASN A 126 17.27 -18.32 -4.65
N ASP A 127 16.99 -19.50 -5.20
CA ASP A 127 17.08 -20.78 -4.49
C ASP A 127 18.00 -21.72 -5.30
N ASP A 128 18.52 -22.74 -4.64
CA ASP A 128 19.54 -23.71 -5.08
C ASP A 128 20.95 -23.13 -5.39
N GLY A 129 21.90 -23.47 -4.52
CA GLY A 129 23.33 -23.15 -4.68
C GLY A 129 24.14 -24.27 -5.33
N ASN A 130 25.44 -24.04 -5.53
CA ASN A 130 26.39 -25.14 -5.72
C ASN A 130 27.81 -24.79 -5.24
N VAL A 131 28.60 -25.85 -4.97
CA VAL A 131 29.89 -25.83 -4.26
C VAL A 131 31.07 -25.91 -5.23
N SER A 132 32.08 -25.04 -5.04
CA SER A 132 33.53 -25.26 -5.27
C SER A 132 34.27 -23.91 -5.14
N GLY A 133 35.55 -23.80 -4.76
CA GLY A 133 36.50 -24.81 -4.27
C GLY A 133 37.97 -24.45 -4.60
N SER A 134 38.77 -24.11 -3.58
CA SER A 134 40.27 -24.10 -3.53
C SER A 134 41.07 -22.77 -3.63
N LYS A 135 41.74 -22.43 -2.49
CA LYS A 135 43.13 -21.89 -2.28
C LYS A 135 43.65 -20.75 -3.19
N GLY A 136 43.93 -19.53 -2.74
CA GLY A 136 45.06 -19.09 -1.85
C GLY A 136 45.64 -17.76 -2.42
N GLU A 137 46.52 -16.94 -1.81
CA GLU A 137 47.25 -16.91 -0.52
C GLU A 137 47.43 -15.43 -0.03
N ASP A 138 48.06 -15.19 1.12
CA ASP A 138 48.16 -13.88 1.80
C ASP A 138 49.08 -12.81 1.18
N LYS A 139 48.70 -11.50 1.31
CA LYS A 139 49.53 -10.48 2.01
C LYS A 139 48.89 -9.07 2.19
N LYS A 140 48.93 -8.62 3.45
CA LYS A 140 49.07 -7.23 3.98
C LYS A 140 47.97 -6.18 3.72
N VAL A 141 47.30 -5.83 4.82
CA VAL A 141 46.50 -4.62 5.05
C VAL A 141 47.45 -3.41 5.33
N PRO A 142 47.09 -2.17 4.96
CA PRO A 142 46.63 -1.24 6.00
C PRO A 142 45.34 -0.48 5.67
N MET A 143 44.51 -0.43 6.71
CA MET A 143 43.31 0.35 6.97
C MET A 143 43.19 1.71 6.24
N SER A 144 42.07 1.89 5.53
CA SER A 144 41.45 3.20 5.31
C SER A 144 39.93 3.02 5.33
N GLU A 145 39.26 3.58 6.34
CA GLU A 145 37.81 3.56 6.44
C GLU A 145 37.21 4.40 5.30
N ARG A 146 36.36 3.77 4.49
CA ARG A 146 35.41 4.46 3.62
C ARG A 146 34.07 3.75 3.72
N GLU A 147 33.07 4.53 4.08
CA GLU A 147 31.70 4.10 4.26
C GLU A 147 31.17 3.57 2.92
N ASN A 148 30.77 2.30 2.90
CA ASN A 148 30.03 1.73 1.77
C ASN A 148 28.60 2.27 1.80
N LEU A 149 28.41 3.44 1.20
CA LEU A 149 27.10 3.87 0.73
C LEU A 149 26.65 2.87 -0.34
N SER A 150 25.79 1.94 0.07
CA SER A 150 25.08 1.05 -0.85
C SER A 150 24.12 1.90 -1.68
N GLU A 151 24.61 2.44 -2.80
CA GLU A 151 23.78 3.14 -3.79
C GLU A 151 22.71 2.19 -4.30
N LYS A 152 21.50 2.33 -3.73
CA LYS A 152 20.27 1.78 -4.27
C LYS A 152 20.15 2.32 -5.70
N PRO A 153 19.79 1.51 -6.72
CA PRO A 153 19.70 1.98 -8.10
C PRO A 153 18.60 3.05 -8.21
N THR A 154 19.02 4.31 -8.16
CA THR A 154 18.14 5.49 -8.22
C THR A 154 17.69 5.69 -9.66
N ASN A 155 16.38 5.79 -9.87
CA ASN A 155 15.84 6.07 -11.20
C ASN A 155 16.30 7.47 -11.67
N PRO A 156 16.69 7.65 -12.94
CA PRO A 156 17.14 8.95 -13.45
C PRO A 156 16.07 10.06 -13.45
N PHE A 157 14.84 9.75 -13.01
CA PHE A 157 13.74 10.69 -12.82
C PHE A 157 13.35 10.92 -11.33
N GLU A 158 13.92 10.17 -10.38
CA GLU A 158 13.70 10.43 -8.94
C GLU A 158 14.33 11.76 -8.50
N SER A 159 15.39 12.21 -9.18
CA SER A 159 16.03 13.51 -8.95
C SER A 159 15.13 14.72 -9.20
N ASP A 160 14.05 14.57 -9.98
CA ASP A 160 13.08 15.63 -10.29
C ASP A 160 11.87 15.65 -9.34
N ARG A 161 11.87 14.81 -8.27
CA ARG A 161 10.78 14.75 -7.27
C ARG A 161 11.22 15.37 -5.94
N HIS A 162 10.57 16.46 -5.56
CA HIS A 162 10.80 17.14 -4.28
C HIS A 162 9.80 16.64 -3.22
N VAL A 163 10.24 15.71 -2.37
CA VAL A 163 9.43 15.10 -1.30
C VAL A 163 9.73 15.76 0.05
N ILE A 164 8.68 16.15 0.78
CA ILE A 164 8.79 16.76 2.11
C ILE A 164 7.83 16.06 3.08
N LEU A 165 8.37 15.44 4.13
CA LEU A 165 7.56 14.91 5.24
C LEU A 165 6.80 16.05 5.93
N PHE A 166 5.49 15.90 6.10
CA PHE A 166 4.67 16.86 6.84
C PHE A 166 3.97 16.22 8.06
N GLY A 167 3.85 14.90 8.13
CA GLY A 167 3.11 14.29 9.23
C GLY A 167 3.39 12.81 9.45
N LYS A 168 3.04 12.32 10.63
CA LYS A 168 3.06 10.89 10.97
C LYS A 168 2.06 10.58 12.08
N PHE A 169 1.62 9.33 12.15
CA PHE A 169 1.00 8.80 13.35
C PHE A 169 2.08 8.16 14.24
N SER A 170 1.96 8.34 15.56
CA SER A 170 2.94 7.82 16.54
C SER A 170 2.50 6.52 17.22
N SER A 171 1.27 6.10 16.98
CA SER A 171 0.65 4.87 17.51
C SER A 171 0.27 3.94 16.36
N THR A 172 -0.21 2.74 16.68
CA THR A 172 -0.96 1.88 15.74
C THR A 172 -2.35 2.46 15.48
N GLN A 173 -2.83 2.37 14.24
CA GLN A 173 -4.19 2.75 13.84
C GLN A 173 -5.03 1.48 13.69
N GLU A 174 -6.28 1.50 14.15
CA GLU A 174 -7.24 0.40 13.99
C GLU A 174 -8.51 0.91 13.30
N ILE A 175 -8.94 0.25 12.23
CA ILE A 175 -10.19 0.53 11.51
C ILE A 175 -11.04 -0.75 11.56
N ARG A 176 -12.17 -0.70 12.26
CA ARG A 176 -13.13 -1.80 12.37
C ARG A 176 -14.40 -1.46 11.59
N ILE A 177 -14.68 -2.23 10.55
CA ILE A 177 -15.87 -2.11 9.70
C ILE A 177 -16.81 -3.28 10.00
N ARG A 178 -17.98 -3.00 10.56
CA ARG A 178 -19.04 -3.99 10.82
C ARG A 178 -20.13 -3.86 9.76
N LEU A 179 -20.36 -4.91 8.99
CA LEU A 179 -21.37 -4.96 7.93
C LEU A 179 -22.51 -5.89 8.33
N LYS A 180 -23.77 -5.44 8.22
CA LYS A 180 -24.96 -6.23 8.53
C LYS A 180 -25.31 -7.14 7.35
N GLN A 181 -25.32 -8.46 7.57
CA GLN A 181 -25.71 -9.46 6.57
C GLN A 181 -27.22 -9.73 6.52
N SER A 182 -27.91 -9.64 7.67
CA SER A 182 -29.34 -9.98 7.78
C SER A 182 -30.24 -8.73 7.76
N GLU A 183 -31.25 -8.72 6.90
CA GLU A 183 -32.23 -7.63 6.85
C GLU A 183 -33.23 -7.66 8.02
N ASN A 184 -33.37 -8.80 8.69
CA ASN A 184 -34.30 -9.00 9.81
C ASN A 184 -33.89 -8.29 11.12
N LEU A 185 -32.66 -7.74 11.19
CA LEU A 185 -32.22 -6.96 12.34
C LEU A 185 -32.37 -5.45 12.11
N SER A 186 -32.98 -4.76 13.08
CA SER A 186 -32.99 -3.29 13.12
C SER A 186 -31.57 -2.74 13.34
N GLY A 187 -31.32 -1.51 12.87
CA GLY A 187 -30.04 -0.83 12.99
C GLY A 187 -29.27 -0.66 11.67
N PRO A 188 -28.15 0.10 11.70
CA PRO A 188 -27.41 0.52 10.52
C PRO A 188 -26.84 -0.67 9.72
N LYS A 189 -26.81 -0.55 8.38
CA LYS A 189 -26.26 -1.59 7.50
C LYS A 189 -24.73 -1.68 7.58
N VAL A 190 -24.06 -0.56 7.87
CA VAL A 190 -22.60 -0.48 8.05
C VAL A 190 -22.31 0.39 9.27
N SER A 191 -21.36 -0.04 10.10
CA SER A 191 -20.79 0.73 11.20
C SER A 191 -19.27 0.73 11.04
N ILE A 192 -18.66 1.91 11.13
CA ILE A 192 -17.21 2.09 11.01
C ILE A 192 -16.74 2.71 12.32
N GLU A 193 -15.77 2.07 12.96
CA GLU A 193 -15.07 2.54 14.14
C GLU A 193 -13.60 2.73 13.75
N VAL A 194 -13.01 3.86 14.16
CA VAL A 194 -11.64 4.24 13.80
C VAL A 194 -10.94 4.71 15.05
N ASN A 195 -9.86 4.03 15.43
CA ASN A 195 -8.93 4.47 16.46
C ASN A 195 -7.61 4.89 15.79
N LEU A 196 -7.33 6.19 15.79
CA LEU A 196 -6.13 6.75 15.16
C LEU A 196 -4.98 7.01 16.14
N GLY A 197 -5.26 7.09 17.44
CA GLY A 197 -4.32 7.57 18.45
C GLY A 197 -3.75 8.96 18.13
N SER A 198 -2.42 9.11 18.12
CA SER A 198 -1.75 10.42 18.04
C SER A 198 -1.23 10.73 16.62
N LEU A 199 -1.75 11.81 16.03
CA LEU A 199 -1.30 12.41 14.78
C LEU A 199 -0.48 13.67 15.07
N ILE A 200 0.73 13.76 14.51
CA ILE A 200 1.58 14.96 14.55
C ILE A 200 1.80 15.44 13.12
N MET A 201 1.53 16.73 12.87
CA MET A 201 1.70 17.35 11.55
C MET A 201 2.32 18.74 11.66
N PHE A 202 3.18 19.08 10.70
CA PHE A 202 3.82 20.37 10.51
C PHE A 202 3.68 20.75 9.03
N PHE A 203 2.94 21.83 8.77
CA PHE A 203 2.73 22.33 7.40
C PHE A 203 3.47 23.65 7.19
N SER A 204 4.30 23.70 6.15
CA SER A 204 4.68 24.99 5.55
C SER A 204 3.49 25.57 4.74
N PRO A 205 3.46 26.89 4.50
CA PRO A 205 2.44 27.50 3.62
C PRO A 205 2.41 26.89 2.21
N ARG A 206 3.57 26.46 1.68
CA ARG A 206 3.66 25.75 0.39
C ARG A 206 2.97 24.39 0.43
N GLN A 207 3.19 23.62 1.49
CA GLN A 207 2.54 22.31 1.65
C GLN A 207 1.02 22.46 1.76
N LEU A 208 0.51 23.44 2.52
CA LEU A 208 -0.93 23.70 2.57
C LEU A 208 -1.53 24.01 1.18
N TYR A 209 -0.80 24.73 0.33
CA TYR A 209 -1.22 24.98 -1.06
C TYR A 209 -1.29 23.68 -1.89
N ILE A 210 -0.33 22.76 -1.72
CA ILE A 210 -0.38 21.42 -2.36
C ILE A 210 -1.65 20.65 -1.97
N PHE A 211 -2.03 20.67 -0.70
CA PHE A 211 -3.28 20.03 -0.24
C PHE A 211 -4.53 20.62 -0.90
N ILE A 212 -4.58 21.96 -1.00
CA ILE A 212 -5.71 22.66 -1.64
C ILE A 212 -5.78 22.29 -3.12
N GLU A 213 -4.65 22.24 -3.83
CA GLU A 213 -4.63 21.90 -5.25
C GLU A 213 -5.02 20.43 -5.50
N LEU A 214 -4.47 19.50 -4.72
CA LEU A 214 -4.85 18.09 -4.80
C LEU A 214 -6.35 17.88 -4.46
N ALA A 215 -6.88 18.60 -3.47
CA ALA A 215 -8.29 18.53 -3.12
C ALA A 215 -9.21 19.06 -4.22
N LYS A 216 -8.79 20.06 -5.01
CA LYS A 216 -9.51 20.48 -6.23
C LYS A 216 -9.51 19.38 -7.27
N GLY A 217 -8.34 18.82 -7.61
CA GLY A 217 -8.25 17.76 -8.63
C GLY A 217 -9.11 16.53 -8.30
N LEU A 218 -9.16 16.14 -7.01
CA LEU A 218 -10.06 15.08 -6.53
C LEU A 218 -11.54 15.46 -6.57
N ALA A 219 -11.89 16.75 -6.50
CA ALA A 219 -13.26 17.25 -6.58
C ALA A 219 -13.75 17.50 -8.03
N THR A 220 -12.84 17.74 -8.98
CA THR A 220 -13.14 18.01 -10.40
C THR A 220 -12.40 17.07 -11.36
N PRO A 221 -12.60 15.74 -11.26
CA PRO A 221 -11.85 14.74 -12.03
C PRO A 221 -12.00 14.84 -13.56
N GLU A 222 -13.04 15.49 -14.06
CA GLU A 222 -13.25 15.74 -15.49
C GLU A 222 -12.25 16.74 -16.11
N ILE A 223 -11.64 17.59 -15.26
CA ILE A 223 -10.67 18.62 -15.66
C ILE A 223 -9.23 18.09 -15.58
N GLU A 224 -9.04 16.83 -15.18
CA GLU A 224 -7.72 16.19 -15.04
C GLU A 224 -7.14 15.72 -16.38
N ASP A 225 -5.80 15.75 -16.50
CA ASP A 225 -5.09 15.03 -17.54
C ASP A 225 -5.13 13.53 -17.22
N THR A 226 -5.73 12.71 -18.08
CA THR A 226 -5.86 11.26 -17.95
C THR A 226 -4.90 10.47 -18.84
N SER A 227 -3.97 11.14 -19.55
CA SER A 227 -3.02 10.50 -20.48
C SER A 227 -2.09 9.46 -19.82
N ASN A 228 -2.01 9.46 -18.49
CA ASN A 228 -1.16 8.54 -17.72
C ASN A 228 -1.83 7.20 -17.39
N VAL A 229 -3.10 7.01 -17.73
CA VAL A 229 -3.85 5.75 -17.59
C VAL A 229 -4.42 5.30 -18.93
N ALA A 230 -4.72 4.01 -19.07
CA ALA A 230 -5.39 3.53 -20.27
C ALA A 230 -6.86 4.01 -20.28
N PRO A 231 -7.42 4.34 -21.46
CA PRO A 231 -8.83 4.72 -21.62
C PRO A 231 -9.79 3.54 -21.37
#